data_AF-A0A1G7MZY8-F1
#
_entry.id   AF-A0A1G7MZY8-F1
#
_cell.length_a   1.000
_cell.length_b   1.000
_cell.length_c   1.000
_cell.angle_alpha   90.00
_cell.angle_beta   90.00
_cell.angle_gamma   90.00
#
_symmetry.space_group_name_H-M   'P 1'
#
loop_
_entity.id
_entity.type
_entity.pdbx_description
1 polymer ?
#
loop_
_entity_poly.entity_id
_entity_poly.type
_entity_poly.pdbx_seq_one_letter_code
_entity_poly.pdbx_strand_id
1 'polypeptide(L)'
;MYKTFTLLSLLLFSIHLMAQQKDGKRPGKSMSTPATITVAMTADNWDIAPTVAELTTWRSVPALKGLGGKGSAVLKDVDFTDGTIEYDMEPVENGFATIFFRQASPEERECFYFRTYVAGNDAAIDAIQYAPYIASVNMWDMLPYYQGNASFQREKWNHVKLVISGKQMWVYVNDMSRPALKVPHLEGNSTHGSISFEGKGAIFSNLVIKPGQTEGLSPLEGPDPTDNDPRYLREWKVSQPVDTKDVDFSNSFMPGKDAAWEGIWAERRGLVDLTRKFGPSRERRIVWLKANIHTMKEQSRKLNLGFSDEVWVFINGKYVYVDKNLYGQPLSKFPDGRCSIENSSFSVPLKEGDNELLIGVANSFFGWGIVARLDEY
;
A
#
# COMPACT_ATOMS: atom_id res chain seq x y z
N MET A 1 19.89 59.38 -44.68
CA MET A 1 20.40 58.85 -45.97
C MET A 1 20.01 57.37 -46.00
N TYR A 2 19.04 57.04 -46.85
CA TYR A 2 18.37 55.73 -46.93
C TYR A 2 19.33 54.60 -47.30
N LYS A 3 19.29 53.47 -46.58
CA LYS A 3 19.62 52.16 -47.15
C LYS A 3 18.64 51.09 -46.65
N THR A 4 17.99 50.51 -47.64
CA THR A 4 16.88 49.57 -47.69
C THR A 4 17.28 48.21 -47.14
N PHE A 5 16.43 47.61 -46.30
CA PHE A 5 16.50 46.18 -45.95
C PHE A 5 15.44 45.42 -46.75
N THR A 6 15.91 44.42 -47.48
CA THR A 6 15.13 43.57 -48.39
C THR A 6 14.26 42.61 -47.59
N LEU A 7 12.94 42.66 -47.84
CA LEU A 7 11.95 41.72 -47.31
C LEU A 7 11.91 40.48 -48.24
N LEU A 8 12.22 39.29 -47.72
CA LEU A 8 12.10 38.03 -48.47
C LEU A 8 10.73 37.40 -48.19
N SER A 9 9.82 37.51 -49.15
CA SER A 9 8.50 36.89 -49.14
C SER A 9 8.61 35.46 -49.68
N LEU A 10 8.38 34.45 -48.84
CA LEU A 10 8.26 33.04 -49.26
C LEU A 10 6.81 32.75 -49.66
N LEU A 11 6.57 32.70 -50.98
CA LEU A 11 5.42 32.07 -51.61
C LEU A 11 5.69 30.56 -51.73
N LEU A 12 4.88 29.74 -51.08
CA LEU A 12 4.86 28.29 -51.32
C LEU A 12 3.58 27.92 -52.08
N PHE A 13 3.80 27.50 -53.33
CA PHE A 13 2.83 26.98 -54.27
C PHE A 13 2.21 25.67 -53.78
N SER A 14 0.89 25.59 -53.87
CA SER A 14 0.09 24.38 -53.68
C SER A 14 0.20 23.50 -54.92
N ILE A 15 0.61 22.24 -54.77
CA ILE A 15 0.50 21.22 -55.83
C ILE A 15 -0.25 20.03 -55.24
N HIS A 16 -1.46 19.79 -55.75
CA HIS A 16 -2.26 18.61 -55.46
C HIS A 16 -1.66 17.41 -56.21
N LEU A 17 -1.23 16.38 -55.49
CA LEU A 17 -1.15 15.02 -56.03
C LEU A 17 -2.28 14.19 -55.44
N MET A 18 -3.22 13.80 -56.29
CA MET A 18 -4.13 12.69 -56.03
C MET A 18 -3.33 11.39 -56.05
N ALA A 19 -3.34 10.67 -54.93
CA ALA A 19 -3.00 9.26 -54.88
C ALA A 19 -4.24 8.50 -54.41
N GLN A 20 -4.83 7.71 -55.31
CA GLN A 20 -5.85 6.71 -54.99
C GLN A 20 -5.25 5.69 -54.01
N GLN A 21 -5.77 5.65 -52.78
CA GLN A 21 -5.53 4.54 -51.87
C GLN A 21 -6.71 3.57 -51.95
N LYS A 22 -6.44 2.38 -52.48
CA LYS A 22 -7.35 1.25 -52.56
C LYS A 22 -7.96 0.93 -51.20
N ASP A 23 -9.27 0.70 -51.19
CA ASP A 23 -10.03 0.12 -50.10
C ASP A 23 -9.45 -1.23 -49.67
N GLY A 24 -8.61 -1.19 -48.63
CA GLY A 24 -8.20 -2.35 -47.86
C GLY A 24 -8.84 -2.24 -46.49
N LYS A 25 -9.97 -2.94 -46.28
CA LYS A 25 -10.55 -3.20 -44.95
C LYS A 25 -9.46 -3.74 -44.03
N ARG A 26 -8.90 -2.89 -43.17
CA ARG A 26 -8.22 -3.35 -41.96
C ARG A 26 -9.31 -3.93 -41.06
N PRO A 27 -9.21 -5.18 -40.57
CA PRO A 27 -10.09 -5.61 -39.51
C PRO A 27 -9.72 -4.73 -38.31
N GLY A 28 -10.58 -3.76 -38.02
CA GLY A 28 -10.57 -3.13 -36.71
C GLY A 28 -10.65 -4.28 -35.72
N LYS A 29 -9.66 -4.40 -34.83
CA LYS A 29 -9.86 -5.14 -33.59
C LYS A 29 -11.09 -4.51 -32.96
N SER A 30 -12.22 -5.19 -33.08
CA SER A 30 -13.32 -5.02 -32.16
C SER A 30 -12.69 -5.22 -30.80
N MET A 31 -12.47 -4.13 -30.06
CA MET A 31 -12.30 -4.24 -28.62
C MET A 31 -13.63 -4.81 -28.15
N SER A 32 -13.67 -6.12 -27.96
CA SER A 32 -14.77 -6.77 -27.27
C SER A 32 -14.92 -6.01 -25.96
N THR A 33 -16.08 -5.39 -25.75
CA THR A 33 -16.44 -4.88 -24.44
C THR A 33 -16.16 -6.01 -23.45
N PRO A 34 -15.32 -5.80 -22.43
CA PRO A 34 -15.04 -6.85 -21.49
C PRO A 34 -16.36 -7.37 -20.92
N ALA A 35 -16.57 -8.68 -20.99
CA ALA A 35 -17.80 -9.28 -20.52
C ALA A 35 -17.98 -9.00 -19.03
N THR A 36 -19.18 -8.56 -18.64
CA THR A 36 -19.57 -8.50 -17.23
C THR A 36 -19.70 -9.92 -16.70
N ILE A 37 -19.04 -10.20 -15.58
CA ILE A 37 -19.07 -11.49 -14.90
C ILE A 37 -19.93 -11.34 -13.66
N THR A 38 -21.12 -11.94 -13.67
CA THR A 38 -21.96 -12.06 -12.47
C THR A 38 -21.67 -13.40 -11.81
N VAL A 39 -21.18 -13.37 -10.57
CA VAL A 39 -20.74 -14.56 -9.85
C VAL A 39 -21.86 -15.08 -8.96
N ALA A 40 -22.29 -16.32 -9.18
CA ALA A 40 -23.27 -16.96 -8.29
C ALA A 40 -22.59 -17.43 -6.99
N MET A 41 -23.28 -17.26 -5.86
CA MET A 41 -22.84 -17.75 -4.54
C MET A 41 -23.15 -19.25 -4.39
N THR A 42 -22.49 -20.07 -5.22
CA THR A 42 -22.63 -21.53 -5.26
C THR A 42 -21.26 -22.22 -5.24
N ALA A 43 -21.22 -23.50 -4.87
CA ALA A 43 -19.96 -24.25 -4.72
C ALA A 43 -19.16 -24.36 -6.03
N ASP A 44 -19.82 -24.25 -7.18
CA ASP A 44 -19.16 -24.29 -8.49
C ASP A 44 -18.20 -23.11 -8.68
N ASN A 45 -18.49 -21.94 -8.11
CA ASN A 45 -17.68 -20.73 -8.28
C ASN A 45 -16.66 -20.51 -7.16
N TRP A 46 -16.80 -21.17 -6.00
CA TRP A 46 -15.99 -20.86 -4.83
C TRP A 46 -15.23 -22.08 -4.32
N ASP A 47 -13.95 -21.89 -4.01
CA ASP A 47 -13.15 -22.80 -3.20
C ASP A 47 -13.21 -22.36 -1.73
N ILE A 48 -13.79 -23.21 -0.89
CA ILE A 48 -14.16 -22.87 0.49
C ILE A 48 -13.79 -24.02 1.42
N ALA A 49 -12.93 -23.74 2.40
CA ALA A 49 -12.73 -24.64 3.52
C ALA A 49 -13.91 -24.51 4.53
N PRO A 50 -14.40 -25.61 5.14
CA PRO A 50 -15.59 -25.59 6.00
C PRO A 50 -15.51 -24.65 7.21
N THR A 51 -14.32 -24.30 7.69
CA THR A 51 -14.14 -23.38 8.82
C THR A 51 -14.03 -21.92 8.37
N VAL A 52 -13.84 -21.66 7.07
CA VAL A 52 -13.57 -20.32 6.52
C VAL A 52 -14.86 -19.60 6.17
N ALA A 53 -15.75 -20.27 5.43
CA ALA A 53 -17.03 -19.71 5.02
C ALA A 53 -18.07 -20.81 4.76
N GLU A 54 -19.33 -20.42 4.68
CA GLU A 54 -20.44 -21.26 4.23
C GLU A 54 -21.26 -20.53 3.16
N LEU A 55 -21.82 -21.30 2.22
CA LEU A 55 -22.81 -20.80 1.27
C LEU A 55 -24.20 -20.97 1.88
N THR A 56 -25.00 -19.91 1.83
CA THR A 56 -26.30 -19.86 2.51
C THR A 56 -27.29 -18.98 1.76
N THR A 57 -28.52 -18.91 2.26
CA THR A 57 -29.49 -17.88 1.87
C THR A 57 -29.60 -16.86 2.99
N TRP A 58 -29.32 -15.60 2.70
CA TRP A 58 -29.39 -14.51 3.66
C TRP A 58 -30.37 -13.46 3.16
N ARG A 59 -31.39 -13.11 3.97
CA ARG A 59 -32.46 -12.17 3.57
C ARG A 59 -33.05 -12.47 2.17
N SER A 60 -33.26 -13.75 1.90
CA SER A 60 -33.81 -14.27 0.63
C SER A 60 -32.90 -14.13 -0.61
N VAL A 61 -31.59 -13.87 -0.43
CA VAL A 61 -30.60 -13.92 -1.53
C VAL A 61 -29.51 -14.96 -1.27
N PRO A 62 -28.98 -15.64 -2.30
CA PRO A 62 -27.78 -16.47 -2.16
C PRO A 62 -26.60 -15.65 -1.66
N ALA A 63 -25.89 -16.17 -0.67
CA ALA A 63 -24.83 -15.45 0.01
C ALA A 63 -23.69 -16.35 0.46
N LEU A 64 -22.52 -15.75 0.63
CA LEU A 64 -21.35 -16.33 1.27
C LEU A 64 -21.20 -15.71 2.65
N LYS A 65 -21.24 -16.53 3.70
CA LYS A 65 -21.06 -16.09 5.09
C LYS A 65 -19.70 -16.53 5.60
N GLY A 66 -18.87 -15.59 6.02
CA GLY A 66 -17.58 -15.90 6.64
C GLY A 66 -17.74 -16.43 8.07
N LEU A 67 -16.98 -17.48 8.39
CA LEU A 67 -17.03 -18.21 9.66
C LEU A 67 -15.81 -17.95 10.57
N GLY A 68 -14.77 -17.30 10.04
CA GLY A 68 -13.61 -16.84 10.82
C GLY A 68 -12.49 -17.88 11.00
N GLY A 69 -12.54 -19.01 10.30
CA GLY A 69 -11.42 -19.94 10.21
C GLY A 69 -10.27 -19.39 9.36
N LYS A 70 -9.10 -20.03 9.45
CA LYS A 70 -7.89 -19.60 8.75
C LYS A 70 -8.04 -19.75 7.23
N GLY A 71 -7.93 -18.65 6.51
CA GLY A 71 -7.99 -18.59 5.04
C GLY A 71 -9.10 -17.68 4.55
N SER A 72 -9.40 -17.79 3.27
CA SER A 72 -10.40 -16.98 2.55
C SER A 72 -11.19 -17.86 1.60
N ALA A 73 -12.42 -17.49 1.29
CA ALA A 73 -13.19 -18.15 0.24
C ALA A 73 -12.76 -17.60 -1.13
N VAL A 74 -12.13 -18.43 -1.95
CA VAL A 74 -11.46 -18.00 -3.20
C VAL A 74 -12.37 -18.23 -4.40
N LEU A 75 -12.53 -17.20 -5.23
CA LEU A 75 -13.25 -17.29 -6.50
C LEU A 75 -12.44 -18.13 -7.50
N LYS A 76 -13.08 -19.16 -8.06
CA LYS A 76 -12.50 -20.05 -9.07
C LYS A 76 -12.50 -19.37 -10.44
N ASP A 77 -11.54 -19.78 -11.28
CA ASP A 77 -11.50 -19.49 -12.71
C ASP A 77 -11.56 -17.99 -13.09
N VAL A 78 -11.12 -17.11 -12.19
CA VAL A 78 -11.00 -15.66 -12.43
C VAL A 78 -9.58 -15.21 -12.12
N ASP A 79 -8.93 -14.60 -13.11
CA ASP A 79 -7.68 -13.87 -12.97
C ASP A 79 -7.92 -12.38 -13.25
N PHE A 80 -7.96 -11.58 -12.18
CA PHE A 80 -8.32 -10.17 -12.21
C PHE A 80 -7.08 -9.27 -12.24
N THR A 81 -7.05 -8.31 -13.17
CA THR A 81 -6.01 -7.27 -13.30
C THR A 81 -6.60 -5.90 -12.96
N ASP A 82 -7.38 -5.36 -13.89
CA ASP A 82 -8.03 -4.04 -13.83
C ASP A 82 -9.53 -4.18 -14.06
N GLY A 83 -10.30 -3.18 -13.64
CA GLY A 83 -11.74 -3.13 -13.85
C GLY A 83 -12.51 -2.69 -12.61
N THR A 84 -13.81 -2.98 -12.60
CA THR A 84 -14.63 -2.83 -11.39
C THR A 84 -14.90 -4.17 -10.72
N ILE A 85 -14.91 -4.15 -9.39
CA ILE A 85 -15.45 -5.22 -8.54
C ILE A 85 -16.56 -4.59 -7.71
N GLU A 86 -17.78 -5.08 -7.88
CA GLU A 86 -18.99 -4.60 -7.18
C GLU A 86 -19.60 -5.77 -6.40
N TYR A 87 -19.98 -5.54 -5.14
CA TYR A 87 -20.61 -6.55 -4.30
C TYR A 87 -21.41 -5.90 -3.18
N ASP A 88 -22.32 -6.66 -2.58
CA ASP A 88 -23.01 -6.26 -1.37
C ASP A 88 -22.42 -6.99 -0.17
N MET A 89 -22.30 -6.29 0.96
CA MET A 89 -21.89 -6.88 2.23
C MET A 89 -22.76 -6.45 3.41
N GLU A 90 -23.03 -7.39 4.32
CA GLU A 90 -23.73 -7.14 5.59
C GLU A 90 -22.87 -7.69 6.74
N PRO A 91 -22.32 -6.84 7.62
CA PRO A 91 -21.63 -7.31 8.81
C PRO A 91 -22.66 -7.61 9.90
N VAL A 92 -22.63 -8.81 10.47
CA VAL A 92 -23.48 -9.23 11.60
C VAL A 92 -22.69 -9.50 12.88
N GLU A 93 -21.36 -9.59 12.80
CA GLU A 93 -20.44 -9.71 13.94
C GLU A 93 -19.36 -8.62 13.93
N ASN A 94 -18.73 -8.41 15.09
CA ASN A 94 -17.54 -7.57 15.19
C ASN A 94 -16.33 -8.34 14.65
N GLY A 95 -15.47 -7.63 13.91
CA GLY A 95 -14.29 -8.18 13.27
C GLY A 95 -13.96 -7.40 12.02
N PHE A 96 -13.71 -8.12 10.94
CA PHE A 96 -13.41 -7.56 9.63
C PHE A 96 -14.35 -8.12 8.57
N ALA A 97 -14.63 -7.31 7.55
CA ALA A 97 -15.18 -7.77 6.28
C ALA A 97 -14.17 -7.42 5.20
N THR A 98 -13.57 -8.42 4.57
CA THR A 98 -12.35 -8.27 3.79
C THR A 98 -12.54 -8.83 2.39
N ILE A 99 -12.07 -8.09 1.40
CA ILE A 99 -11.87 -8.56 0.04
C ILE A 99 -10.38 -8.57 -0.26
N PHE A 100 -9.92 -9.68 -0.84
CA PHE A 100 -8.62 -9.77 -1.48
C PHE A 100 -8.80 -9.74 -2.99
N PHE A 101 -7.89 -9.07 -3.68
CA PHE A 101 -7.88 -8.99 -5.14
C PHE A 101 -6.43 -9.01 -5.64
N ARG A 102 -6.23 -9.29 -6.92
CA ARG A 102 -4.89 -9.56 -7.48
C ARG A 102 -4.11 -10.55 -6.59
N GLN A 103 -4.83 -11.54 -6.05
CA GLN A 103 -4.27 -12.52 -5.13
C GLN A 103 -3.48 -13.54 -5.95
N ALA A 104 -2.17 -13.34 -6.03
CA ALA A 104 -1.26 -14.28 -6.67
C ALA A 104 -1.02 -15.51 -5.78
N SER A 105 -1.01 -15.30 -4.46
CA SER A 105 -0.96 -16.36 -3.45
C SER A 105 -1.54 -15.85 -2.11
N PRO A 106 -1.72 -16.70 -1.09
CA PRO A 106 -2.07 -16.24 0.27
C PRO A 106 -1.04 -15.25 0.87
N GLU A 107 0.20 -15.31 0.41
CA GLU A 107 1.31 -14.49 0.87
C GLU A 107 1.40 -13.14 0.13
N GLU A 108 0.94 -13.08 -1.12
CA GLU A 108 1.03 -11.93 -2.02
C GLU A 108 -0.35 -11.57 -2.58
N ARG A 109 -1.00 -10.57 -1.97
CA ARG A 109 -2.37 -10.18 -2.32
C ARG A 109 -2.68 -8.75 -1.91
N GLU A 110 -3.42 -8.05 -2.76
CA GLU A 110 -4.04 -6.79 -2.38
C GLU A 110 -5.19 -7.06 -1.42
N CYS A 111 -5.43 -6.14 -0.48
CA CYS A 111 -6.43 -6.33 0.57
C CYS A 111 -7.09 -5.00 0.91
N PHE A 112 -8.42 -5.02 0.88
CA PHE A 112 -9.28 -3.94 1.35
C PHE A 112 -10.27 -4.50 2.37
N TYR A 113 -10.45 -3.81 3.49
CA TYR A 113 -11.33 -4.31 4.55
C TYR A 113 -12.04 -3.21 5.31
N PHE A 114 -13.13 -3.62 5.95
CA PHE A 114 -13.91 -2.85 6.91
C PHE A 114 -13.58 -3.29 8.34
N ARG A 115 -13.52 -2.35 9.28
CA ARG A 115 -13.54 -2.62 10.72
C ARG A 115 -15.00 -2.64 11.19
N THR A 116 -15.61 -3.81 11.28
CA THR A 116 -17.07 -3.90 11.45
C THR A 116 -17.56 -3.44 12.83
N TYR A 117 -16.67 -3.32 13.81
CA TYR A 117 -17.02 -2.80 15.15
C TYR A 117 -17.39 -1.32 15.16
N VAL A 118 -17.00 -0.53 14.13
CA VAL A 118 -17.40 0.88 13.99
C VAL A 118 -18.59 1.08 13.06
N ALA A 119 -19.25 0.01 12.60
CA ALA A 119 -20.43 0.12 11.76
C ALA A 119 -21.49 1.03 12.42
N GLY A 120 -22.03 1.98 11.64
CA GLY A 120 -22.95 3.01 12.13
C GLY A 120 -22.29 4.27 12.69
N ASN A 121 -20.96 4.32 12.79
CA ASN A 121 -20.20 5.51 13.17
C ASN A 121 -19.47 6.13 11.97
N ASP A 122 -20.14 7.05 11.29
CA ASP A 122 -19.59 7.75 10.12
C ASP A 122 -18.37 8.63 10.45
N ALA A 123 -18.12 8.94 11.73
CA ALA A 123 -16.98 9.71 12.19
C ALA A 123 -15.72 8.86 12.48
N ALA A 124 -15.81 7.52 12.42
CA ALA A 124 -14.68 6.64 12.64
C ALA A 124 -13.64 6.76 11.52
N ILE A 125 -12.45 7.29 11.86
CA ILE A 125 -11.37 7.60 10.89
C ILE A 125 -10.67 6.37 10.31
N ASP A 126 -10.89 5.19 10.91
CA ASP A 126 -10.27 3.92 10.57
C ASP A 126 -11.31 2.87 10.14
N ALA A 127 -12.53 3.30 9.76
CA ALA A 127 -13.63 2.42 9.38
C ALA A 127 -13.29 1.46 8.24
N ILE A 128 -12.53 1.92 7.26
CA ILE A 128 -12.02 1.12 6.13
C ILE A 128 -10.52 1.31 5.96
N GLN A 129 -9.84 0.32 5.40
CA GLN A 129 -8.43 0.43 5.08
C GLN A 129 -8.04 -0.46 3.89
N TYR A 130 -7.09 0.05 3.10
CA TYR A 130 -6.33 -0.72 2.14
C TYR A 130 -4.93 -1.01 2.72
N ALA A 131 -4.53 -2.28 2.71
CA ALA A 131 -3.22 -2.71 3.18
C ALA A 131 -2.87 -4.08 2.58
N PRO A 132 -1.96 -4.19 1.60
CA PRO A 132 -1.64 -5.47 0.98
C PRO A 132 -0.96 -6.43 1.96
N TYR A 133 -0.97 -7.70 1.59
CA TYR A 133 -0.07 -8.70 2.15
C TYR A 133 1.18 -8.79 1.27
N ILE A 134 2.34 -8.64 1.91
CA ILE A 134 3.66 -8.83 1.31
C ILE A 134 4.38 -9.89 2.14
N ALA A 135 4.81 -10.98 1.51
CA ALA A 135 5.42 -12.13 2.16
C ALA A 135 4.60 -12.64 3.38
N SER A 136 3.27 -12.65 3.28
CA SER A 136 2.32 -12.98 4.38
C SER A 136 2.12 -11.91 5.46
N VAL A 137 2.77 -10.77 5.38
CA VAL A 137 2.62 -9.67 6.36
C VAL A 137 1.61 -8.67 5.83
N ASN A 138 0.54 -8.40 6.60
CA ASN A 138 -0.38 -7.33 6.27
C ASN A 138 0.22 -5.97 6.64
N MET A 139 0.31 -5.05 5.69
CA MET A 139 1.05 -3.79 5.82
C MET A 139 0.27 -2.64 6.49
N TRP A 140 -0.78 -2.92 7.26
CA TRP A 140 -1.70 -1.91 7.79
C TRP A 140 -1.05 -0.89 8.74
N ASP A 141 0.02 -1.29 9.42
CA ASP A 141 0.78 -0.50 10.37
C ASP A 141 1.84 0.38 9.68
N MET A 142 2.25 0.01 8.47
CA MET A 142 3.16 0.79 7.62
C MET A 142 2.43 1.76 6.68
N LEU A 143 1.12 1.55 6.48
CA LEU A 143 0.28 2.34 5.56
C LEU A 143 -0.89 3.04 6.28
N PRO A 144 -0.65 3.82 7.36
CA PRO A 144 -1.70 4.51 8.12
C PRO A 144 -2.48 5.53 7.28
N TYR A 145 -1.95 5.95 6.13
CA TYR A 145 -2.54 6.94 5.23
C TYR A 145 -3.48 6.33 4.18
N TYR A 146 -3.63 5.00 4.13
CA TYR A 146 -4.61 4.30 3.29
C TYR A 146 -5.78 3.76 4.10
N GLN A 147 -6.17 4.47 5.17
CA GLN A 147 -7.39 4.24 5.93
C GLN A 147 -8.30 5.47 5.87
N GLY A 148 -9.59 5.28 6.16
CA GLY A 148 -10.54 6.39 6.19
C GLY A 148 -11.91 6.02 6.73
N ASN A 149 -12.77 7.04 6.81
CA ASN A 149 -14.17 6.91 7.16
C ASN A 149 -14.98 6.20 6.06
N ALA A 150 -16.07 5.55 6.46
CA ALA A 150 -17.08 5.04 5.54
C ALA A 150 -18.45 5.01 6.23
N SER A 151 -19.50 5.39 5.50
CA SER A 151 -20.88 5.28 5.97
C SER A 151 -21.43 3.89 5.63
N PHE A 152 -21.39 2.98 6.61
CA PHE A 152 -21.92 1.62 6.48
C PHE A 152 -22.60 1.17 7.78
N GLN A 153 -23.53 0.23 7.67
CA GLN A 153 -24.42 -0.16 8.76
C GLN A 153 -24.29 -1.66 9.06
N ARG A 154 -24.45 -2.01 10.33
CA ARG A 154 -24.60 -3.41 10.76
C ARG A 154 -26.00 -3.91 10.41
N GLU A 155 -26.13 -5.21 10.18
CA GLU A 155 -27.42 -5.88 9.94
C GLU A 155 -28.24 -5.26 8.78
N LYS A 156 -27.54 -4.65 7.81
CA LYS A 156 -28.09 -4.12 6.57
C LYS A 156 -27.10 -4.37 5.44
N TRP A 157 -27.61 -4.54 4.23
CA TRP A 157 -26.78 -4.55 3.04
C TRP A 157 -26.10 -3.20 2.84
N ASN A 158 -24.79 -3.24 2.58
CA ASN A 158 -23.98 -2.11 2.17
C ASN A 158 -23.38 -2.44 0.81
N HIS A 159 -23.57 -1.53 -0.15
CA HIS A 159 -23.07 -1.71 -1.50
C HIS A 159 -21.63 -1.20 -1.59
N VAL A 160 -20.74 -2.01 -2.15
CA VAL A 160 -19.31 -1.72 -2.26
C VAL A 160 -18.87 -1.81 -3.71
N LYS A 161 -18.12 -0.81 -4.17
CA LYS A 161 -17.48 -0.82 -5.50
C LYS A 161 -16.00 -0.46 -5.37
N LEU A 162 -15.13 -1.31 -5.91
CA LEU A 162 -13.72 -1.04 -6.13
C LEU A 162 -13.52 -0.76 -7.62
N VAL A 163 -12.98 0.40 -7.96
CA VAL A 163 -12.53 0.74 -9.31
C VAL A 163 -11.00 0.68 -9.32
N ILE A 164 -10.43 -0.25 -10.07
CA ILE A 164 -9.00 -0.56 -10.08
C ILE A 164 -8.44 -0.33 -11.49
N SER A 165 -7.36 0.43 -11.60
CA SER A 165 -6.70 0.77 -12.87
C SER A 165 -5.21 0.88 -12.66
N GLY A 166 -4.43 -0.02 -13.25
CA GLY A 166 -2.98 -0.10 -13.12
C GLY A 166 -2.55 -0.05 -11.66
N LYS A 167 -1.98 1.09 -11.25
CA LYS A 167 -1.50 1.34 -9.90
C LYS A 167 -2.52 2.01 -8.97
N GLN A 168 -3.70 2.41 -9.41
CA GLN A 168 -4.67 3.11 -8.56
C GLN A 168 -5.89 2.26 -8.23
N MET A 169 -6.50 2.55 -7.08
CA MET A 169 -7.81 2.03 -6.70
C MET A 169 -8.64 3.10 -6.00
N TRP A 170 -9.89 3.28 -6.42
CA TRP A 170 -10.88 4.07 -5.69
C TRP A 170 -11.99 3.16 -5.17
N VAL A 171 -12.37 3.38 -3.92
CA VAL A 171 -13.39 2.58 -3.24
C VAL A 171 -14.60 3.42 -2.90
N TYR A 172 -15.78 2.90 -3.21
CA TYR A 172 -17.07 3.51 -2.94
C TYR A 172 -17.85 2.60 -1.99
N VAL A 173 -18.53 3.21 -1.03
CA VAL A 173 -19.34 2.51 -0.03
C VAL A 173 -20.67 3.24 0.08
N ASN A 174 -21.75 2.59 -0.35
CA ASN A 174 -23.13 3.09 -0.45
C ASN A 174 -23.33 4.33 -1.36
N ASP A 175 -22.56 5.39 -1.19
CA ASP A 175 -22.53 6.57 -2.07
C ASP A 175 -21.63 6.31 -3.28
N MET A 176 -22.24 5.99 -4.43
CA MET A 176 -21.51 5.75 -5.69
C MET A 176 -21.06 7.04 -6.39
N SER A 177 -21.42 8.22 -5.87
CA SER A 177 -21.00 9.51 -6.43
C SER A 177 -19.68 10.01 -5.88
N ARG A 178 -19.27 9.52 -4.69
CA ARG A 178 -18.08 9.97 -3.99
C ARG A 178 -17.31 8.79 -3.38
N PRO A 179 -16.02 8.61 -3.74
CA PRO A 179 -15.22 7.53 -3.17
C PRO A 179 -14.97 7.78 -1.68
N ALA A 180 -15.15 6.73 -0.87
CA ALA A 180 -14.81 6.70 0.55
C ALA A 180 -13.29 6.60 0.77
N LEU A 181 -12.56 5.95 -0.13
CA LEU A 181 -11.10 5.84 -0.08
C LEU A 181 -10.49 5.99 -1.48
N LYS A 182 -9.39 6.73 -1.58
CA LYS A 182 -8.59 6.85 -2.80
C LYS A 182 -7.19 6.34 -2.51
N VAL A 183 -6.78 5.29 -3.22
CA VAL A 183 -5.44 4.71 -3.16
C VAL A 183 -4.69 5.14 -4.42
N PRO A 184 -3.78 6.13 -4.34
CA PRO A 184 -3.01 6.61 -5.49
C PRO A 184 -1.93 5.64 -5.96
N HIS A 185 -1.55 4.66 -5.13
CA HIS A 185 -0.62 3.61 -5.49
C HIS A 185 -0.97 2.33 -4.71
N LEU A 186 -1.28 1.26 -5.43
CA LEU A 186 -1.36 -0.09 -4.91
C LEU A 186 0.08 -0.57 -4.64
N GLU A 187 0.36 -0.95 -3.40
CA GLU A 187 1.70 -1.26 -2.89
C GLU A 187 2.05 -2.77 -2.96
N GLY A 188 1.11 -3.61 -3.43
CA GLY A 188 1.32 -5.05 -3.61
C GLY A 188 2.33 -5.37 -4.71
N ASN A 189 2.96 -6.55 -4.63
CA ASN A 189 3.95 -6.98 -5.63
C ASN A 189 3.31 -7.54 -6.92
N SER A 190 2.06 -8.00 -6.84
CA SER A 190 1.35 -8.58 -7.98
C SER A 190 0.37 -7.59 -8.61
N THR A 191 0.31 -7.61 -9.94
CA THR A 191 -0.66 -6.82 -10.72
C THR A 191 -1.86 -7.64 -11.18
N HIS A 192 -1.94 -8.93 -10.83
CA HIS A 192 -3.03 -9.82 -11.20
C HIS A 192 -3.23 -10.97 -10.21
N GLY A 193 -4.32 -11.73 -10.34
CA GLY A 193 -4.61 -12.89 -9.50
C GLY A 193 -6.09 -13.02 -9.16
N SER A 194 -6.41 -13.97 -8.27
CA SER A 194 -7.79 -14.26 -7.91
C SER A 194 -8.43 -13.16 -7.05
N ILE A 195 -9.74 -13.30 -6.82
CA ILE A 195 -10.50 -12.54 -5.83
C ILE A 195 -10.93 -13.50 -4.71
N SER A 196 -10.95 -13.04 -3.46
CA SER A 196 -11.46 -13.84 -2.35
C SER A 196 -12.09 -12.98 -1.26
N PHE A 197 -12.95 -13.60 -0.44
CA PHE A 197 -13.58 -12.96 0.72
C PHE A 197 -13.16 -13.61 2.03
N GLU A 198 -13.03 -12.81 3.08
CA GLU A 198 -12.77 -13.23 4.45
C GLU A 198 -13.53 -12.33 5.42
N GLY A 199 -13.94 -12.86 6.58
CA GLY A 199 -14.52 -12.04 7.63
C GLY A 199 -15.55 -12.78 8.47
N LYS A 200 -15.27 -12.99 9.76
CA LYS A 200 -16.21 -13.66 10.66
C LYS A 200 -17.51 -12.86 10.75
N GLY A 201 -18.63 -13.50 10.41
CA GLY A 201 -19.95 -12.86 10.41
C GLY A 201 -20.11 -11.76 9.37
N ALA A 202 -19.24 -11.68 8.37
CA ALA A 202 -19.49 -10.89 7.17
C ALA A 202 -20.28 -11.74 6.16
N ILE A 203 -21.38 -11.19 5.67
CA ILE A 203 -22.19 -11.78 4.61
C ILE A 203 -21.88 -11.07 3.31
N PHE A 204 -21.60 -11.80 2.23
CA PHE A 204 -21.30 -11.27 0.90
C PHE A 204 -22.32 -11.79 -0.12
N SER A 205 -22.78 -10.93 -1.03
CA SER A 205 -23.69 -11.31 -2.12
C SER A 205 -23.47 -10.42 -3.35
N ASN A 206 -24.17 -10.73 -4.44
CA ASN A 206 -24.26 -9.90 -5.65
C ASN A 206 -22.91 -9.48 -6.24
N LEU A 207 -21.91 -10.38 -6.22
CA LEU A 207 -20.59 -10.10 -6.79
C LEU A 207 -20.68 -9.97 -8.32
N VAL A 208 -20.29 -8.80 -8.83
CA VAL A 208 -20.20 -8.47 -10.25
C VAL A 208 -18.79 -7.94 -10.53
N ILE A 209 -18.14 -8.50 -11.53
CA ILE A 209 -16.80 -8.08 -11.98
C ILE A 209 -16.92 -7.59 -13.41
N LYS A 210 -16.34 -6.42 -13.70
CA LYS A 210 -16.26 -5.86 -15.06
C LYS A 210 -14.78 -5.64 -15.40
N PRO A 211 -14.06 -6.68 -15.87
CA PRO A 211 -12.64 -6.57 -16.20
C PRO A 211 -12.39 -5.42 -17.18
N GLY A 212 -11.28 -4.70 -17.06
CA GLY A 212 -10.91 -3.59 -17.96
C GLY A 212 -11.85 -2.36 -17.95
N GLN A 213 -12.98 -2.37 -17.25
CA GLN A 213 -13.84 -1.20 -17.09
C GLN A 213 -13.38 -0.38 -15.88
N THR A 214 -12.56 0.65 -16.10
CA THR A 214 -11.90 1.39 -15.02
C THR A 214 -12.55 2.74 -14.69
N GLU A 215 -13.72 3.02 -15.28
CA GLU A 215 -14.47 4.28 -15.10
C GLU A 215 -13.62 5.56 -15.33
N GLY A 216 -12.59 5.47 -16.17
CA GLY A 216 -11.69 6.59 -16.46
C GLY A 216 -10.60 6.83 -15.41
N LEU A 217 -10.46 5.96 -14.41
CA LEU A 217 -9.35 6.03 -13.45
C LEU A 217 -8.00 5.85 -14.17
N SER A 218 -7.05 6.74 -13.86
CA SER A 218 -5.70 6.67 -14.43
C SER A 218 -5.00 5.39 -14.01
N PRO A 219 -4.32 4.68 -14.94
CA PRO A 219 -3.51 3.52 -14.60
C PRO A 219 -2.15 3.88 -13.99
N LEU A 220 -1.70 5.13 -14.18
CA LEU A 220 -0.46 5.65 -13.63
C LEU A 220 -0.63 5.98 -12.16
N GLU A 221 0.46 5.93 -11.40
CA GLU A 221 0.44 6.29 -10.00
C GLU A 221 0.01 7.74 -9.78
N GLY A 222 -0.73 7.96 -8.68
CA GLY A 222 -1.11 9.29 -8.24
C GLY A 222 0.06 10.03 -7.58
N PRO A 223 -0.11 11.32 -7.25
CA PRO A 223 0.94 12.12 -6.64
C PRO A 223 1.36 11.55 -5.28
N ASP A 224 2.66 11.55 -5.00
CA ASP A 224 3.21 11.34 -3.67
C ASP A 224 3.59 12.71 -3.07
N PRO A 225 2.96 13.14 -1.96
CA PRO A 225 3.22 14.44 -1.36
C PRO A 225 4.66 14.63 -0.87
N THR A 226 5.47 13.57 -0.77
CA THR A 226 6.85 13.66 -0.30
C THR A 226 7.90 13.56 -1.40
N ASP A 227 7.51 13.26 -2.64
CA ASP A 227 8.43 12.92 -3.74
C ASP A 227 9.45 14.03 -4.02
N ASN A 228 8.97 15.28 -4.01
CA ASN A 228 9.78 16.47 -4.25
C ASN A 228 10.33 17.11 -2.96
N ASP A 229 10.19 16.46 -1.80
CA ASP A 229 10.73 16.96 -0.54
C ASP A 229 12.13 16.36 -0.30
N PRO A 230 13.22 17.12 -0.53
CA PRO A 230 14.59 16.62 -0.43
C PRO A 230 15.01 16.34 1.01
N ARG A 231 14.18 16.71 2.00
CA ARG A 231 14.48 16.46 3.42
C ARG A 231 14.26 15.01 3.81
N TYR A 232 13.50 14.24 3.03
CA TYR A 232 13.36 12.81 3.26
C TYR A 232 14.64 12.09 2.86
N LEU A 233 15.19 11.31 3.79
CA LEU A 233 16.36 10.47 3.52
C LEU A 233 15.90 9.22 2.77
N ARG A 234 16.30 9.09 1.50
CA ARG A 234 15.82 8.01 0.61
C ARG A 234 16.86 6.98 0.24
N GLU A 235 18.14 7.37 0.21
CA GLU A 235 19.22 6.46 -0.10
C GLU A 235 19.77 5.84 1.19
N TRP A 236 19.67 4.52 1.30
CA TRP A 236 20.12 3.78 2.45
C TRP A 236 20.95 2.56 2.04
N LYS A 237 21.74 2.08 2.99
CA LYS A 237 22.29 0.73 2.98
C LYS A 237 21.66 -0.07 4.10
N VAL A 238 21.48 -1.37 3.90
CA VAL A 238 20.90 -2.28 4.88
C VAL A 238 21.81 -3.49 5.11
N SER A 239 21.90 -3.93 6.36
CA SER A 239 22.62 -5.14 6.75
C SER A 239 21.74 -6.39 6.58
N GLN A 240 22.31 -7.57 6.82
CA GLN A 240 21.51 -8.76 7.13
C GLN A 240 20.88 -8.63 8.53
N PRO A 241 19.67 -9.17 8.76
CA PRO A 241 19.05 -9.16 10.07
C PRO A 241 19.74 -10.15 11.02
N VAL A 242 19.69 -9.84 12.32
CA VAL A 242 20.24 -10.66 13.40
C VAL A 242 19.13 -10.95 14.40
N ASP A 243 18.92 -12.23 14.70
CA ASP A 243 17.96 -12.64 15.73
C ASP A 243 18.45 -12.19 17.12
N THR A 244 17.55 -11.59 17.90
CA THR A 244 17.91 -11.02 19.21
C THR A 244 17.51 -11.92 20.37
N LYS A 245 16.66 -12.93 20.16
CA LYS A 245 16.21 -13.93 21.17
C LYS A 245 15.87 -13.28 22.52
N ASP A 246 14.92 -12.34 22.50
CA ASP A 246 14.44 -11.59 23.68
C ASP A 246 15.43 -10.62 24.35
N VAL A 247 16.64 -10.46 23.84
CA VAL A 247 17.53 -9.38 24.26
C VAL A 247 17.07 -8.08 23.63
N ASP A 248 16.76 -7.08 24.47
CA ASP A 248 16.32 -5.76 24.01
C ASP A 248 17.36 -5.15 23.05
N PHE A 249 18.59 -4.96 23.53
CA PHE A 249 19.74 -4.52 22.74
C PHE A 249 21.07 -5.05 23.29
N SER A 250 22.02 -5.29 22.38
CA SER A 250 23.41 -5.61 22.70
C SER A 250 24.33 -5.01 21.63
N ASN A 251 25.49 -4.50 22.05
CA ASN A 251 26.54 -4.07 21.12
C ASN A 251 27.01 -5.20 20.19
N SER A 252 26.81 -6.47 20.57
CA SER A 252 27.10 -7.62 19.71
C SER A 252 26.20 -7.70 18.48
N PHE A 253 25.06 -7.01 18.47
CA PHE A 253 24.18 -6.94 17.30
C PHE A 253 24.64 -5.90 16.29
N MET A 254 25.53 -4.97 16.68
CA MET A 254 26.03 -3.95 15.78
C MET A 254 26.81 -4.58 14.62
N PRO A 255 26.71 -4.02 13.40
CA PRO A 255 27.44 -4.52 12.25
C PRO A 255 28.94 -4.36 12.49
N GLY A 256 29.70 -5.44 12.31
CA GLY A 256 31.16 -5.41 12.35
C GLY A 256 31.77 -4.61 11.19
N LYS A 257 33.09 -4.42 11.22
CA LYS A 257 33.83 -3.68 10.17
C LYS A 257 33.64 -4.28 8.78
N ASP A 258 33.52 -5.61 8.71
CA ASP A 258 33.37 -6.36 7.46
C ASP A 258 31.90 -6.72 7.15
N ALA A 259 30.94 -6.01 7.77
CA ALA A 259 29.52 -6.26 7.52
C ALA A 259 29.17 -6.05 6.05
N ALA A 260 28.40 -6.99 5.50
CA ALA A 260 27.83 -6.86 4.16
C ALA A 260 26.70 -5.82 4.18
N TRP A 261 26.72 -4.91 3.20
CA TRP A 261 25.75 -3.85 3.04
C TRP A 261 25.16 -3.91 1.64
N GLU A 262 23.83 -3.84 1.55
CA GLU A 262 23.10 -3.77 0.29
C GLU A 262 22.39 -2.42 0.17
N GLY A 263 22.31 -1.86 -1.03
CA GLY A 263 21.53 -0.65 -1.26
C GLY A 263 20.03 -0.93 -1.06
N ILE A 264 19.33 -0.01 -0.39
CA ILE A 264 17.87 0.00 -0.31
C ILE A 264 17.38 1.44 -0.46
N TRP A 265 16.35 1.62 -1.28
CA TRP A 265 15.76 2.92 -1.53
C TRP A 265 14.44 3.05 -0.78
N ALA A 266 14.16 4.23 -0.24
CA ALA A 266 12.87 4.51 0.36
C ALA A 266 11.78 4.60 -0.72
N GLU A 267 10.71 3.84 -0.53
CA GLU A 267 9.51 3.81 -1.36
C GLU A 267 8.71 5.12 -1.22
N ARG A 268 7.46 5.09 -1.69
CA ARG A 268 6.53 6.22 -1.57
C ARG A 268 6.45 6.68 -0.12
N ARG A 269 6.26 7.99 0.06
CA ARG A 269 6.21 8.67 1.36
C ARG A 269 7.49 8.55 2.20
N GLY A 270 8.59 8.10 1.60
CA GLY A 270 9.89 7.98 2.26
C GLY A 270 10.02 6.76 3.16
N LEU A 271 9.18 5.74 2.95
CA LEU A 271 9.21 4.48 3.70
C LEU A 271 10.33 3.58 3.21
N VAL A 272 11.29 3.26 4.07
CA VAL A 272 12.21 2.12 3.84
C VAL A 272 11.50 0.86 4.30
N ASP A 273 10.87 0.14 3.36
CA ASP A 273 10.11 -1.08 3.64
C ASP A 273 11.05 -2.30 3.80
N LEU A 274 11.28 -2.70 5.04
CA LEU A 274 12.09 -3.87 5.37
C LEU A 274 11.29 -5.17 5.23
N THR A 275 9.95 -5.09 5.27
CA THR A 275 9.05 -6.23 5.09
C THR A 275 9.21 -6.80 3.69
N ARG A 276 9.22 -5.94 2.67
CA ARG A 276 9.41 -6.38 1.28
C ARG A 276 10.71 -7.13 1.06
N LYS A 277 11.78 -6.76 1.79
CA LYS A 277 13.08 -7.41 1.67
C LYS A 277 13.22 -8.69 2.48
N PHE A 278 12.67 -8.72 3.69
CA PHE A 278 12.99 -9.77 4.67
C PHE A 278 11.79 -10.59 5.14
N GLY A 279 10.59 -10.28 4.65
CA GLY A 279 9.34 -10.95 5.01
C GLY A 279 9.05 -10.92 6.52
N PRO A 280 8.34 -11.92 7.06
CA PRO A 280 8.08 -12.07 8.48
C PRO A 280 9.24 -12.81 9.18
N SER A 281 9.19 -12.84 10.51
CA SER A 281 10.03 -13.73 11.33
C SER A 281 9.22 -14.29 12.49
N ARG A 282 9.58 -15.49 12.96
CA ARG A 282 9.04 -16.04 14.22
C ARG A 282 9.77 -15.46 15.43
N GLU A 283 11.04 -15.13 15.24
CA GLU A 283 11.92 -14.58 16.27
C GLU A 283 12.02 -13.06 16.10
N ARG A 284 12.10 -12.33 17.22
CA ARG A 284 12.48 -10.91 17.18
C ARG A 284 13.88 -10.78 16.58
N ARG A 285 14.00 -9.85 15.63
CA ARG A 285 15.26 -9.59 14.92
C ARG A 285 15.50 -8.09 14.81
N ILE A 286 16.76 -7.73 14.67
CA ILE A 286 17.22 -6.37 14.41
C ILE A 286 17.94 -6.32 13.08
N VAL A 287 17.72 -5.26 12.31
CA VAL A 287 18.49 -4.94 11.11
C VAL A 287 19.06 -3.53 11.23
N TRP A 288 20.18 -3.28 10.56
CA TRP A 288 20.81 -1.97 10.56
C TRP A 288 20.65 -1.27 9.23
N LEU A 289 20.26 -0.01 9.31
CA LEU A 289 20.17 0.93 8.20
C LEU A 289 21.25 1.99 8.33
N LYS A 290 21.90 2.32 7.22
CA LYS A 290 22.99 3.29 7.16
C LYS A 290 22.75 4.30 6.06
N ALA A 291 22.87 5.59 6.37
CA ALA A 291 22.84 6.69 5.42
C ALA A 291 24.03 7.63 5.67
N ASN A 292 24.41 8.40 4.64
CA ASN A 292 25.39 9.48 4.75
C ASN A 292 24.67 10.82 4.66
N ILE A 293 24.97 11.73 5.59
CA ILE A 293 24.49 13.11 5.58
C ILE A 293 25.70 14.02 5.40
N HIS A 294 25.77 14.70 4.26
CA HIS A 294 26.81 15.69 3.98
C HIS A 294 26.38 17.06 4.49
N THR A 295 27.28 17.79 5.16
CA THR A 295 27.04 19.16 5.58
C THR A 295 28.24 20.07 5.34
N MET A 296 27.97 21.31 4.92
CA MET A 296 29.01 22.31 4.62
C MET A 296 29.67 22.93 5.86
N LYS A 297 29.09 22.72 7.04
CA LYS A 297 29.63 23.19 8.33
C LYS A 297 29.13 22.33 9.46
N GLU A 298 29.81 22.39 10.60
CA GLU A 298 29.30 21.80 11.83
C GLU A 298 27.97 22.46 12.22
N GLN A 299 26.95 21.63 12.47
CA GLN A 299 25.62 22.11 12.82
C GLN A 299 24.79 21.01 13.51
N SER A 300 23.72 21.43 14.15
CA SER A 300 22.68 20.53 14.64
C SER A 300 21.48 20.59 13.70
N ARG A 301 20.89 19.43 13.40
CA ARG A 301 19.64 19.29 12.65
C ARG A 301 18.62 18.53 13.47
N LYS A 302 17.34 18.79 13.25
CA LYS A 302 16.26 17.95 13.81
C LYS A 302 15.93 16.84 12.82
N LEU A 303 16.09 15.59 13.26
CA LEU A 303 15.60 14.43 12.54
C LEU A 303 14.21 14.06 13.06
N ASN A 304 13.22 13.99 12.17
CA ASN A 304 11.94 13.35 12.45
C ASN A 304 12.05 11.89 11.98
N LEU A 305 11.60 10.96 12.81
CA LEU A 305 11.74 9.53 12.57
C LEU A 305 10.42 8.82 12.83
N GLY A 306 9.87 8.20 11.79
CA GLY A 306 8.90 7.14 11.88
C GLY A 306 9.59 5.79 11.90
N PHE A 307 9.08 4.87 12.72
CA PHE A 307 9.70 3.56 12.88
C PHE A 307 8.70 2.52 13.41
N SER A 308 8.90 1.27 13.01
CA SER A 308 8.25 0.11 13.60
C SER A 308 8.95 -0.33 14.89
N ASP A 309 8.17 -0.75 15.89
CA ASP A 309 8.60 -1.42 17.11
C ASP A 309 9.68 -0.71 17.94
N GLU A 310 10.95 -0.77 17.57
CA GLU A 310 12.06 -0.26 18.39
C GLU A 310 13.24 0.19 17.54
N VAL A 311 13.92 1.26 17.97
CA VAL A 311 15.07 1.84 17.25
C VAL A 311 16.23 2.24 18.14
N TRP A 312 17.45 2.15 17.61
CA TRP A 312 18.68 2.70 18.19
C TRP A 312 19.43 3.50 17.14
N VAL A 313 19.70 4.77 17.42
CA VAL A 313 20.26 5.71 16.44
C VAL A 313 21.64 6.18 16.90
N PHE A 314 22.57 6.15 15.95
CA PHE A 314 23.93 6.60 16.11
C PHE A 314 24.29 7.59 15.00
N ILE A 315 25.04 8.62 15.36
CA ILE A 315 25.70 9.54 14.44
C ILE A 315 27.20 9.46 14.65
N ASN A 316 27.95 9.12 13.60
CA ASN A 316 29.41 8.98 13.64
C ASN A 316 29.88 8.06 14.79
N GLY A 317 29.18 6.93 14.97
CA GLY A 317 29.44 5.97 16.05
C GLY A 317 29.02 6.41 17.45
N LYS A 318 28.49 7.63 17.62
CA LYS A 318 27.95 8.11 18.91
C LYS A 318 26.46 7.88 18.97
N TYR A 319 26.00 7.27 20.05
CA TYR A 319 24.59 7.07 20.33
C TYR A 319 23.88 8.40 20.54
N VAL A 320 22.73 8.60 19.89
CA VAL A 320 21.95 9.85 19.96
C VAL A 320 20.47 9.64 20.31
N TYR A 321 19.91 8.45 20.07
CA TYR A 321 18.50 8.19 20.33
C TYR A 321 18.19 6.70 20.52
N VAL A 322 17.22 6.39 21.38
CA VAL A 322 16.50 5.11 21.44
C VAL A 322 15.04 5.40 21.72
N ASP A 323 14.17 4.59 21.14
CA ASP A 323 12.76 4.65 21.50
C ASP A 323 12.04 3.36 21.08
N LYS A 324 10.81 3.23 21.57
CA LYS A 324 9.90 2.14 21.23
C LYS A 324 8.57 2.71 20.73
N ASN A 325 7.95 2.01 19.79
CA ASN A 325 6.67 2.28 19.17
C ASN A 325 5.86 0.98 19.13
N LEU A 326 5.43 0.51 20.30
CA LEU A 326 4.83 -0.81 20.46
C LEU A 326 3.30 -0.72 20.36
N TYR A 327 2.72 -1.19 19.25
CA TYR A 327 1.27 -1.14 19.01
C TYR A 327 0.45 -1.74 20.17
N GLY A 328 -0.59 -1.02 20.59
CA GLY A 328 -1.50 -1.45 21.66
C GLY A 328 -0.90 -1.47 23.06
N GLN A 329 0.31 -0.95 23.23
CA GLN A 329 1.00 -0.87 24.51
C GLN A 329 1.22 0.59 24.95
N PRO A 330 1.52 0.86 26.24
CA PRO A 330 1.77 2.23 26.72
C PRO A 330 2.86 3.01 25.98
N LEU A 331 3.78 2.32 25.30
CA LEU A 331 4.86 2.92 24.50
C LEU A 331 4.48 3.13 23.02
N SER A 332 3.23 2.91 22.63
CA SER A 332 2.73 3.29 21.30
C SER A 332 2.94 4.79 21.05
N LYS A 333 3.46 5.14 19.87
CA LYS A 333 3.58 6.53 19.41
C LYS A 333 2.39 6.88 18.53
N PHE A 334 2.07 8.16 18.43
CA PHE A 334 1.06 8.60 17.48
C PHE A 334 1.51 8.31 16.03
N PRO A 335 0.62 7.80 15.15
CA PRO A 335 -0.77 7.40 15.40
C PRO A 335 -0.90 5.92 15.83
N ASP A 336 -1.30 5.71 17.08
CA ASP A 336 -1.59 4.42 17.73
C ASP A 336 -0.60 3.28 17.46
N GLY A 337 0.71 3.52 17.44
CA GLY A 337 1.72 2.47 17.25
C GLY A 337 2.15 2.25 15.80
N ARG A 338 1.58 2.98 14.83
CA ARG A 338 1.90 2.82 13.40
C ARG A 338 3.16 3.59 13.00
N CYS A 339 3.82 3.16 11.94
CA CYS A 339 4.98 3.88 11.39
C CYS A 339 4.51 5.19 10.75
N SER A 340 4.88 6.31 11.35
CA SER A 340 4.59 7.65 10.84
C SER A 340 5.76 8.58 11.15
N ILE A 341 6.02 9.54 10.27
CA ILE A 341 7.04 10.58 10.50
C ILE A 341 6.80 11.38 11.79
N GLU A 342 5.60 11.29 12.37
CA GLU A 342 5.20 11.91 13.63
C GLU A 342 5.59 11.11 14.88
N ASN A 343 6.13 9.89 14.75
CA ASN A 343 6.42 9.02 15.90
C ASN A 343 7.43 9.65 16.86
N SER A 344 8.51 10.25 16.32
CA SER A 344 9.50 10.94 17.14
C SER A 344 10.23 12.04 16.39
N SER A 345 10.92 12.89 17.16
CA SER A 345 11.90 13.80 16.62
C SER A 345 12.97 14.15 17.64
N PHE A 346 14.23 14.27 17.20
CA PHE A 346 15.37 14.51 18.06
C PHE A 346 16.49 15.26 17.32
N SER A 347 17.44 15.80 18.07
CA SER A 347 18.58 16.54 17.55
C SER A 347 19.70 15.58 17.13
N VAL A 348 20.24 15.77 15.92
CA VAL A 348 21.42 15.06 15.41
C VAL A 348 22.58 16.05 15.26
N PRO A 349 23.72 15.85 15.97
CA PRO A 349 24.91 16.68 15.82
C PRO A 349 25.71 16.23 14.59
N LEU A 350 25.86 17.12 13.60
CA LEU A 350 26.57 16.87 12.36
C LEU A 350 27.87 17.68 12.31
N LYS A 351 28.98 17.04 11.99
CA LYS A 351 30.28 17.68 11.73
C LYS A 351 30.36 18.13 10.28
N GLU A 352 31.17 19.14 9.98
CA GLU A 352 31.52 19.48 8.60
C GLU A 352 31.99 18.24 7.81
N GLY A 353 31.49 18.09 6.58
CA GLY A 353 31.71 16.94 5.72
C GLY A 353 30.64 15.84 5.90
N ASP A 354 31.07 14.60 5.71
CA ASP A 354 30.21 13.42 5.72
C ASP A 354 29.94 12.92 7.15
N ASN A 355 28.67 12.62 7.43
CA ASN A 355 28.23 12.07 8.70
C ASN A 355 27.53 10.73 8.48
N GLU A 356 27.96 9.70 9.18
CA GLU A 356 27.29 8.40 9.15
C GLU A 356 26.10 8.43 10.11
N LEU A 357 24.89 8.26 9.57
CA LEU A 357 23.68 7.93 10.32
C LEU A 357 23.49 6.42 10.28
N LEU A 358 23.50 5.79 11.46
CA LEU A 358 23.28 4.36 11.63
C LEU A 358 22.07 4.14 12.53
N ILE A 359 21.07 3.39 12.05
CA ILE A 359 19.83 3.10 12.76
C ILE A 359 19.65 1.58 12.84
N GLY A 360 19.62 1.03 14.06
CA GLY A 360 19.13 -0.32 14.31
C GLY A 360 17.62 -0.29 14.41
N VAL A 361 16.92 -1.16 13.69
CA VAL A 361 15.46 -1.28 13.68
C VAL A 361 15.11 -2.72 14.06
N ALA A 362 14.38 -2.90 15.16
CA ALA A 362 13.87 -4.22 15.52
C ALA A 362 12.47 -4.45 14.97
N ASN A 363 12.11 -5.73 14.80
CA ASN A 363 10.76 -6.15 14.45
C ASN A 363 10.33 -7.36 15.25
N SER A 364 9.11 -7.24 15.79
CA SER A 364 8.36 -8.27 16.53
C SER A 364 6.88 -8.30 16.12
N PHE A 365 6.43 -7.36 15.30
CA PHE A 365 5.01 -7.15 14.99
C PHE A 365 4.83 -6.70 13.53
N PHE A 366 3.91 -7.37 12.80
CA PHE A 366 3.50 -7.04 11.42
C PHE A 366 4.62 -6.44 10.55
N GLY A 367 4.37 -5.28 9.93
CA GLY A 367 5.31 -4.64 9.02
C GLY A 367 6.47 -4.00 9.77
N TRP A 368 7.59 -3.83 9.08
CA TRP A 368 8.73 -3.10 9.63
C TRP A 368 9.43 -2.23 8.62
N GLY A 369 9.94 -1.12 9.12
CA GLY A 369 10.51 -0.06 8.30
C GLY A 369 10.72 1.23 9.08
N ILE A 370 11.29 2.21 8.38
CA ILE A 370 11.45 3.57 8.90
C ILE A 370 11.04 4.61 7.86
N VAL A 371 10.73 5.80 8.35
CA VAL A 371 10.63 7.02 7.54
C VAL A 371 11.49 8.08 8.23
N ALA A 372 12.44 8.67 7.53
CA ALA A 372 13.36 9.64 8.12
C ALA A 372 13.35 10.96 7.34
N ARG A 373 13.18 12.08 8.04
CA ARG A 373 13.12 13.41 7.44
C ARG A 373 13.83 14.45 8.30
N LEU A 374 14.82 15.14 7.73
CA LEU A 374 15.45 16.30 8.34
C LEU A 374 14.49 17.51 8.38
N ASP A 375 14.75 18.48 9.25
CA ASP A 375 14.04 19.76 9.29
C ASP A 375 14.38 20.65 8.10
N GLU A 376 15.66 20.69 7.75
CA GLU A 376 16.23 21.49 6.66
C GLU A 376 17.29 20.69 5.90
N TYR A 377 17.49 21.08 4.64
CA TYR A 377 18.53 20.55 3.77
C TYR A 377 19.95 20.98 4.23
#